data_AF-A0A538E9K3-F1
#
_entry.id   AF-A0A538E9K3-F1
#
_cell.length_a   1.000
_cell.length_b   1.000
_cell.length_c   1.000
_cell.angle_alpha   90.00
_cell.angle_beta   90.00
_cell.angle_gamma   90.00
#
_symmetry.space_group_name_H-M   'P 1'
#
loop_
_entity.id
_entity.type
_entity.pdbx_description
1 polymer ?
#
loop_
_entity_poly.entity_id
_entity_poly.type
_entity_poly.pdbx_seq_one_letter_code
_entity_poly.pdbx_strand_id
1 'polypeptide(L)'
;MARRRSATLFCFVLAADLLGATAGATATPALAPCRARDYVVRVDENGATGSIFIYVSVRKTGSSPCRATGRASLALRDAKTRRLLRIRGNPWSRTLKPSTFKHSRAQLTFVWRNYCGPGRPLLVEARFGAHQAVERDHYPGARCDVPSRPSTLTPFRLPGG
;
A
#
# COMPACT_ATOMS: atom_id res chain seq x y z
N MET A 1 -1.47 -58.91 -82.08
CA MET A 1 -2.01 -58.54 -80.75
C MET A 1 -0.92 -57.79 -79.98
N ALA A 2 -1.33 -56.79 -79.17
CA ALA A 2 -0.53 -55.95 -78.25
C ALA A 2 0.21 -54.74 -78.87
N ARG A 3 0.29 -53.56 -78.27
CA ARG A 3 -0.56 -52.76 -77.35
C ARG A 3 0.14 -51.39 -77.25
N ARG A 4 -0.57 -50.27 -77.46
CA ARG A 4 -0.09 -48.88 -77.22
C ARG A 4 0.17 -48.62 -75.74
N ARG A 5 1.19 -47.82 -75.38
CA ARG A 5 1.28 -46.96 -74.16
C ARG A 5 2.28 -45.81 -74.41
N SER A 6 1.84 -44.64 -74.88
CA SER A 6 1.62 -43.38 -74.10
C SER A 6 2.44 -43.27 -72.80
N ALA A 7 3.40 -42.36 -72.80
CA ALA A 7 4.15 -41.92 -71.63
C ALA A 7 3.49 -40.65 -71.05
N THR A 8 3.14 -40.69 -69.76
CA THR A 8 2.53 -39.58 -69.03
C THR A 8 3.59 -38.96 -68.11
N LEU A 9 3.80 -37.64 -68.22
CA LEU A 9 4.65 -36.84 -67.32
C LEU A 9 4.07 -36.83 -65.90
N PHE A 10 4.92 -37.04 -64.89
CA PHE A 10 4.61 -36.80 -63.48
C PHE A 10 5.17 -35.44 -63.05
N CYS A 11 4.28 -34.49 -62.72
CA CYS A 11 4.62 -33.27 -61.98
C CYS A 11 4.65 -33.57 -60.49
N PHE A 12 5.80 -33.38 -59.85
CA PHE A 12 5.92 -33.33 -58.39
C PHE A 12 5.59 -31.91 -57.90
N VAL A 13 4.55 -31.78 -57.08
CA VAL A 13 4.24 -30.55 -56.34
C VAL A 13 4.89 -30.66 -54.95
N LEU A 14 5.85 -29.79 -54.68
CA LEU A 14 6.46 -29.61 -53.35
C LEU A 14 5.49 -28.79 -52.47
N ALA A 15 4.88 -29.44 -51.48
CA ALA A 15 4.18 -28.75 -50.40
C ALA A 15 5.21 -28.32 -49.34
N ALA A 16 5.38 -27.01 -49.16
CA ALA A 16 6.18 -26.45 -48.08
C ALA A 16 5.31 -26.30 -46.83
N ASP A 17 5.56 -27.15 -45.82
CA ASP A 17 4.95 -27.04 -44.51
C ASP A 17 5.46 -25.78 -43.78
N LEU A 18 4.59 -24.77 -43.69
CA LEU A 18 4.76 -23.61 -42.82
C LEU A 18 4.55 -24.05 -41.36
N LEU A 19 5.63 -24.45 -40.69
CA LEU A 19 5.67 -24.58 -39.23
C LEU A 19 5.59 -23.18 -38.59
N GLY A 20 4.35 -22.73 -38.36
CA GLY A 20 4.07 -21.56 -37.54
C GLY A 20 4.45 -21.83 -36.08
N ALA A 21 5.61 -21.31 -35.67
CA ALA A 21 5.98 -21.24 -34.26
C ALA A 21 5.04 -20.26 -33.56
N THR A 22 3.99 -20.77 -32.92
CA THR A 22 3.18 -20.00 -31.99
C THR A 22 4.03 -19.69 -30.76
N ALA A 23 4.61 -18.50 -30.73
CA ALA A 23 5.21 -17.94 -29.52
C ALA A 23 4.11 -17.78 -28.46
N GLY A 24 3.88 -18.84 -27.68
CA GLY A 24 2.99 -18.81 -26.53
C GLY A 24 3.55 -17.82 -25.53
N ALA A 25 2.93 -16.63 -25.44
CA ALA A 25 3.17 -15.70 -24.36
C ALA A 25 2.82 -16.39 -23.04
N THR A 26 3.82 -16.91 -22.33
CA THR A 26 3.65 -17.44 -20.98
C THR A 26 3.22 -16.28 -20.08
N ALA A 27 1.92 -16.23 -19.78
CA ALA A 27 1.38 -15.30 -18.80
C ALA A 27 2.08 -15.55 -17.46
N THR A 28 2.79 -14.54 -16.96
CA THR A 28 3.48 -14.64 -15.67
C THR A 28 2.47 -14.95 -14.58
N PRO A 29 2.65 -16.00 -13.76
CA PRO A 29 1.71 -16.36 -12.72
C PRO A 29 1.47 -15.17 -11.78
N ALA A 30 0.20 -14.84 -11.55
CA ALA A 30 -0.15 -13.77 -10.63
C ALA A 30 0.30 -14.15 -9.20
N LEU A 31 1.03 -13.26 -8.55
CA LEU A 31 1.48 -13.48 -7.17
C LEU A 31 0.28 -13.69 -6.23
N ALA A 32 0.40 -14.71 -5.37
CA ALA A 32 -0.56 -14.96 -4.30
C ALA A 32 -0.66 -13.76 -3.33
N PRO A 33 -1.82 -13.50 -2.71
CA PRO A 33 -1.93 -12.48 -1.67
C PRO A 33 -0.98 -12.75 -0.50
N CYS A 34 -0.39 -11.69 0.05
CA CYS A 34 0.38 -11.83 1.27
C CYS A 34 -0.52 -12.24 2.44
N ARG A 35 -0.01 -13.10 3.31
CA ARG A 35 -0.69 -13.52 4.55
C ARG A 35 -0.49 -12.45 5.61
N ALA A 36 -1.32 -12.49 6.66
CA ALA A 36 -1.19 -11.55 7.78
C ALA A 36 0.24 -11.54 8.34
N ARG A 37 0.82 -12.70 8.64
CA ARG A 37 2.18 -12.84 9.21
C ARG A 37 3.31 -12.19 8.39
N ASP A 38 3.06 -11.87 7.11
CA ASP A 38 4.07 -11.32 6.21
C ASP A 38 4.20 -9.80 6.35
N TYR A 39 3.51 -9.17 7.31
CA TYR A 39 3.51 -7.73 7.55
C TYR A 39 3.96 -7.36 8.95
N VAL A 40 4.63 -6.21 9.05
CA VAL A 40 4.85 -5.47 10.28
C VAL A 40 4.36 -4.04 10.09
N VAL A 41 3.67 -3.52 11.11
CA VAL A 41 3.24 -2.12 11.19
C VAL A 41 4.13 -1.40 12.17
N ARG A 42 4.51 -0.16 11.84
CA ARG A 42 5.14 0.77 12.78
C ARG A 42 4.46 2.11 12.69
N VAL A 43 4.49 2.82 13.80
CA VAL A 43 4.10 4.21 13.88
C VAL A 43 5.15 4.95 14.66
N ASP A 44 5.57 6.08 14.11
CA ASP A 44 6.57 6.97 14.67
C ASP A 44 6.05 8.41 14.50
N GLU A 45 6.56 9.34 15.29
CA GLU A 45 6.05 10.71 15.31
C GLU A 45 7.19 11.74 15.42
N ASN A 46 6.93 12.98 14.96
CA ASN A 46 7.86 14.09 15.08
C ASN A 46 7.12 15.44 15.20
N GLY A 47 7.57 16.31 16.11
CA GLY A 47 7.05 17.67 16.23
C GLY A 47 7.85 18.65 15.38
N ALA A 48 7.20 19.32 14.42
CA ALA A 48 7.85 20.31 13.56
C ALA A 48 6.97 21.56 13.39
N THR A 49 7.52 22.74 13.75
CA THR A 49 7.00 24.07 13.42
C THR A 49 5.48 24.23 13.61
N GLY A 50 4.97 23.89 14.80
CA GLY A 50 3.55 24.02 15.13
C GLY A 50 2.62 22.92 14.60
N SER A 51 3.18 21.88 13.97
CA SER A 51 2.46 20.66 13.56
C SER A 51 3.10 19.41 14.13
N ILE A 52 2.33 18.33 14.23
CA ILE A 52 2.83 16.98 14.54
C ILE A 52 2.78 16.16 13.26
N PHE A 53 3.90 15.57 12.87
CA PHE A 53 3.98 14.61 11.78
C PHE A 53 3.90 13.20 12.34
N ILE A 54 3.00 12.39 11.76
CA ILE A 54 2.80 11.00 12.16
C ILE A 54 3.16 10.13 10.97
N TYR A 55 4.10 9.22 11.17
CA TYR A 55 4.65 8.32 10.17
C TYR A 55 4.13 6.92 10.42
N VAL A 56 3.21 6.45 9.59
CA VAL A 56 2.74 5.06 9.62
C VAL A 56 3.42 4.28 8.52
N SER A 57 4.13 3.21 8.89
CA SER A 57 4.77 2.32 7.93
C SER A 57 4.20 0.90 8.00
N VAL A 58 3.96 0.31 6.84
CA VAL A 58 3.64 -1.12 6.71
C VAL A 58 4.73 -1.74 5.85
N ARG A 59 5.49 -2.67 6.42
CA ARG A 59 6.59 -3.35 5.73
C ARG A 59 6.27 -4.83 5.56
N LYS A 60 6.56 -5.37 4.37
CA LYS A 60 6.58 -6.82 4.18
C LYS A 60 7.85 -7.42 4.77
N THR A 61 7.71 -8.50 5.53
CA THR A 61 8.81 -9.20 6.20
C THR A 61 9.04 -10.62 5.66
N GLY A 62 8.06 -11.20 4.97
CA GLY A 62 8.20 -12.52 4.35
C GLY A 62 9.24 -12.52 3.21
N SER A 63 9.97 -13.64 3.08
CA SER A 63 10.98 -13.86 2.03
C SER A 63 10.37 -14.16 0.65
N SER A 64 9.13 -14.67 0.59
CA SER A 64 8.47 -15.00 -0.67
C SER A 64 7.75 -13.79 -1.29
N PRO A 65 7.81 -13.62 -2.63
CA PRO A 65 7.05 -12.58 -3.30
C PRO A 65 5.54 -12.86 -3.18
N CYS A 66 4.80 -11.84 -2.79
CA CYS A 66 3.36 -11.90 -2.59
C CYS A 66 2.74 -10.51 -2.86
N ARG A 67 1.47 -10.51 -3.25
CA ARG A 67 0.69 -9.31 -3.58
C ARG A 67 0.16 -8.67 -2.30
N ALA A 68 0.69 -7.49 -1.96
CA ALA A 68 0.30 -6.78 -0.74
C ALA A 68 -0.97 -5.93 -0.93
N THR A 69 -1.96 -6.14 -0.08
CA THR A 69 -3.21 -5.39 -0.06
C THR A 69 -3.83 -5.48 1.34
N GLY A 70 -4.52 -4.43 1.76
CA GLY A 70 -5.20 -4.44 3.07
C GLY A 70 -5.70 -3.08 3.50
N ARG A 71 -6.57 -3.06 4.52
CA ARG A 71 -7.09 -1.83 5.11
C ARG A 71 -6.10 -1.31 6.14
N ALA A 72 -5.63 -0.08 5.94
CA ALA A 72 -4.87 0.69 6.91
C ALA A 72 -5.80 1.64 7.67
N SER A 73 -5.52 1.87 8.94
CA SER A 73 -6.18 2.92 9.74
C SER A 73 -5.23 3.56 10.73
N LEU A 74 -5.50 4.83 11.04
CA LEU A 74 -4.84 5.60 12.08
C LEU A 74 -5.91 6.18 13.02
N ALA A 75 -5.74 5.97 14.32
CA ALA A 75 -6.62 6.53 15.35
C ALA A 75 -5.80 7.21 16.44
N LEU A 76 -6.18 8.45 16.77
CA LEU A 76 -5.61 9.22 17.86
C LEU A 76 -6.58 9.19 19.04
N ARG A 77 -6.08 8.79 20.22
CA ARG A 77 -6.88 8.63 21.44
C ARG A 77 -6.22 9.33 22.63
N ASP A 78 -7.05 9.72 23.58
CA ASP A 78 -6.58 10.13 24.90
C ASP A 78 -5.99 8.92 25.63
N ALA A 79 -4.78 9.02 26.19
CA ALA A 79 -4.11 7.86 26.77
C ALA A 79 -4.78 7.34 28.04
N LYS A 80 -5.45 8.21 28.80
CA LYS A 80 -6.09 7.85 30.07
C LYS A 80 -7.45 7.20 29.84
N THR A 81 -8.30 7.85 29.05
CA THR A 81 -9.69 7.47 28.85
C THR A 81 -9.89 6.55 27.64
N ARG A 82 -8.86 6.40 26.79
CA ARG A 82 -8.89 5.63 25.53
C ARG A 82 -9.93 6.16 24.52
N ARG A 83 -10.56 7.31 24.80
CA ARG A 83 -11.56 7.95 23.93
C ARG A 83 -10.87 8.53 22.69
N LEU A 84 -11.56 8.47 21.55
CA LEU A 84 -11.08 9.11 20.33
C LEU A 84 -10.98 10.62 20.55
N LEU A 85 -9.87 11.20 20.10
CA LEU A 85 -9.69 12.65 20.11
C LEU A 85 -10.58 13.29 19.03
N ARG A 86 -11.25 14.40 19.40
CA ARG A 86 -12.10 15.18 18.49
C ARG A 86 -11.23 16.01 17.54
N ILE A 87 -10.76 15.37 16.49
CA ILE A 87 -9.89 15.95 15.46
C ILE A 87 -10.55 15.67 14.11
N ARG A 88 -10.65 16.68 13.23
CA ARG A 88 -11.18 16.47 11.89
C ARG A 88 -10.26 15.52 11.13
N GLY A 89 -10.81 14.41 10.63
CA GLY A 89 -10.04 13.36 9.94
C GLY A 89 -9.56 12.22 10.85
N ASN A 90 -9.91 12.23 12.15
CA ASN A 90 -9.64 11.14 13.09
C ASN A 90 -10.93 10.37 13.43
N PRO A 91 -10.97 9.03 13.32
CA PRO A 91 -9.93 8.17 12.76
C PRO A 91 -9.84 8.29 11.23
N TRP A 92 -8.66 8.00 10.70
CA TRP A 92 -8.44 7.88 9.27
C TRP A 92 -8.41 6.40 8.87
N SER A 93 -8.93 6.06 7.68
CA SER A 93 -8.73 4.73 7.10
C SER A 93 -8.72 4.74 5.58
N ARG A 94 -7.98 3.80 4.98
CA ARG A 94 -7.93 3.57 3.52
C ARG A 94 -7.47 2.15 3.19
N THR A 95 -7.98 1.59 2.10
CA THR A 95 -7.41 0.36 1.51
C THR A 95 -6.13 0.68 0.73
N LEU A 96 -5.03 0.04 1.11
CA LEU A 96 -3.76 0.11 0.39
C LEU A 96 -3.75 -0.92 -0.73
N LYS A 97 -3.38 -0.47 -1.92
CA LYS A 97 -3.26 -1.32 -3.12
C LYS A 97 -1.81 -1.80 -3.27
N PRO A 98 -1.55 -2.84 -4.09
CA PRO A 98 -0.17 -3.33 -4.31
C PRO A 98 0.82 -2.22 -4.73
N SER A 99 0.38 -1.28 -5.55
CA SER A 99 1.19 -0.13 -6.00
C SER A 99 1.62 0.82 -4.87
N THR A 100 0.98 0.74 -3.70
CA THR A 100 1.37 1.54 -2.52
C THR A 100 2.66 1.01 -1.86
N PHE A 101 3.00 -0.27 -2.08
CA PHE A 101 4.15 -0.93 -1.44
C PHE A 101 5.41 -0.81 -2.30
N LYS A 102 5.99 0.39 -2.38
CA LYS A 102 7.27 0.62 -3.06
C LYS A 102 8.39 -0.06 -2.27
N HIS A 103 9.23 -0.87 -2.94
CA HIS A 103 10.31 -1.64 -2.31
C HIS A 103 9.85 -2.41 -1.05
N SER A 104 8.67 -3.05 -1.12
CA SER A 104 8.07 -3.81 -0.02
C SER A 104 7.65 -2.99 1.21
N ARG A 105 7.55 -1.67 1.10
CA ARG A 105 7.08 -0.76 2.17
C ARG A 105 6.01 0.19 1.65
N ALA A 106 4.94 0.33 2.41
CA ALA A 106 4.02 1.45 2.29
C ALA A 106 4.32 2.45 3.41
N GLN A 107 4.55 3.72 3.06
CA GLN A 107 4.71 4.81 4.00
C GLN A 107 3.54 5.78 3.85
N LEU A 108 2.84 6.04 4.94
CA LEU A 108 1.80 7.05 5.04
C LEU A 108 2.29 8.10 6.04
N THR A 109 2.31 9.35 5.61
CA THR A 109 2.64 10.46 6.49
C THR A 109 1.38 11.28 6.70
N PHE A 110 1.14 11.70 7.94
CA PHE A 110 0.03 12.56 8.32
C PHE A 110 0.56 13.83 8.96
N VAL A 111 -0.17 14.92 8.79
CA VAL A 111 0.08 16.18 9.49
C VAL A 111 -1.12 16.45 10.39
N TRP A 112 -0.83 16.64 11.67
CA TRP A 112 -1.78 17.12 12.65
C TRP A 112 -1.48 18.59 12.97
N ARG A 113 -2.46 19.47 12.70
CA ARG A 113 -2.36 20.91 12.94
C ARG A 113 -3.32 21.38 14.02
N ASN A 114 -2.98 22.54 14.60
CA ASN A 114 -3.77 23.24 15.61
C ASN A 114 -4.08 22.33 16.81
N TYR A 115 -3.04 21.70 17.37
CA TYR A 115 -3.16 20.88 18.55
C TYR A 115 -3.38 21.78 19.76
N CYS A 116 -4.58 21.75 20.31
CA CYS A 116 -4.93 22.53 21.50
C CYS A 116 -4.89 21.73 22.80
N GLY A 117 -4.49 20.46 22.70
CA GLY A 117 -4.24 19.62 23.85
C GLY A 117 -5.42 19.42 24.81
N PRO A 118 -5.18 18.51 25.74
CA PRO A 118 -5.11 18.87 27.15
C PRO A 118 -3.67 18.86 27.71
N GLY A 119 -2.63 18.74 26.86
CA GLY A 119 -1.23 18.68 27.30
C GLY A 119 -0.83 17.36 27.98
N ARG A 120 -1.53 16.26 27.65
CA ARG A 120 -1.34 14.93 28.26
C ARG A 120 -0.82 13.91 27.24
N PRO A 121 -0.28 12.77 27.70
CA PRO A 121 0.10 11.69 26.80
C PRO A 121 -1.09 11.24 25.93
N LEU A 122 -0.81 11.01 24.66
CA LEU A 122 -1.76 10.57 23.63
C LEU A 122 -1.34 9.20 23.11
N LEU A 123 -2.31 8.48 22.54
CA LEU A 123 -2.09 7.17 21.93
C LEU A 123 -2.33 7.28 20.44
N VAL A 124 -1.34 6.83 19.70
CA VAL A 124 -1.35 6.87 18.24
C VAL A 124 -1.36 5.44 17.76
N GLU A 125 -2.54 4.99 17.36
CA GLU A 125 -2.81 3.60 17.01
C GLU A 125 -2.86 3.46 15.49
N ALA A 126 -1.84 2.83 14.92
CA ALA A 126 -1.82 2.42 13.53
C ALA A 126 -2.23 0.95 13.41
N ARG A 127 -3.08 0.63 12.43
CA ARG A 127 -3.46 -0.75 12.13
C ARG A 127 -3.36 -1.06 10.64
N PHE A 128 -3.05 -2.31 10.35
CA PHE A 128 -3.12 -2.89 9.00
C PHE A 128 -3.57 -4.35 9.08
N GLY A 129 -4.79 -4.63 8.62
CA GLY A 129 -5.40 -5.94 8.84
C GLY A 129 -5.50 -6.27 10.33
N ALA A 130 -4.94 -7.41 10.74
CA ALA A 130 -4.91 -7.85 12.15
C ALA A 130 -3.76 -7.23 12.97
N HIS A 131 -2.86 -6.49 12.34
CA HIS A 131 -1.68 -5.94 13.01
C HIS A 131 -1.93 -4.55 13.56
N GLN A 132 -1.30 -4.25 14.68
CA GLN A 132 -1.38 -2.96 15.35
C GLN A 132 0.00 -2.52 15.82
N ALA A 133 0.28 -1.23 15.67
CA ALA A 133 1.34 -0.53 16.37
C ALA A 133 0.72 0.61 17.19
N VAL A 134 1.26 0.85 18.37
CA VAL A 134 0.80 1.92 19.26
C VAL A 134 2.01 2.70 19.71
N GLU A 135 2.03 3.99 19.40
CA GLU A 135 2.96 4.92 20.02
C GLU A 135 2.25 5.66 21.14
N ARG A 136 2.99 5.90 22.23
CA ARG A 136 2.53 6.72 23.34
C ARG A 136 3.49 7.88 23.50
N ASP A 137 3.02 9.07 23.18
CA ASP A 137 3.85 10.26 23.18
C ASP A 137 3.15 11.43 23.89
N HIS A 138 3.91 12.47 24.21
CA HIS A 138 3.42 13.78 24.60
C HIS A 138 4.10 14.83 23.72
N TYR A 139 3.34 15.74 23.12
CA TYR A 139 3.90 16.79 22.26
C TYR A 139 3.83 18.17 22.92
N PRO A 140 4.79 18.53 23.79
CA PRO A 140 4.82 19.86 24.41
C PRO A 140 5.13 20.98 23.41
N GLY A 141 5.77 20.66 22.27
CA GLY A 141 6.09 21.62 21.21
C GLY A 141 4.98 21.84 20.18
N ALA A 142 3.86 21.13 20.26
CA ALA A 142 2.75 21.32 19.34
C ALA A 142 1.96 22.58 19.70
N ARG A 143 1.63 23.39 18.69
CA ARG A 143 1.03 24.72 18.89
C ARG A 143 -0.48 24.70 18.71
N CYS A 144 -1.15 25.44 19.59
CA CYS A 144 -2.54 25.84 19.46
C CYS A 144 -2.60 27.27 18.94
N ASP A 145 -2.48 27.44 17.62
CA ASP A 145 -2.42 28.78 17.04
C ASP A 145 -3.78 29.48 17.10
N VAL A 146 -4.89 28.74 16.99
CA VAL A 146 -6.25 29.30 17.07
C VAL A 146 -7.19 28.37 17.85
N PRO A 147 -7.43 28.61 19.15
CA PRO A 147 -8.22 27.73 20.01
C PRO A 147 -9.66 27.48 19.53
N SER A 148 -10.26 28.43 18.83
CA SER A 148 -11.62 28.32 18.29
C SER A 148 -11.72 27.46 17.03
N ARG A 149 -10.60 27.15 16.37
CA ARG A 149 -10.59 26.28 15.19
C ARG A 149 -10.41 24.82 15.60
N PRO A 150 -11.04 23.86 14.90
CA PRO A 150 -10.82 22.45 15.17
C PRO A 150 -9.39 22.05 14.82
N SER A 151 -8.80 21.14 15.60
CA SER A 151 -7.63 20.39 15.18
C SER A 151 -7.94 19.57 13.93
N THR A 152 -6.95 19.41 13.05
CA THR A 152 -7.09 18.65 11.80
C THR A 152 -5.99 17.62 11.66
N LEU A 153 -6.33 16.44 11.14
CA LEU A 153 -5.42 15.37 10.77
C LEU A 153 -5.62 15.08 9.28
N THR A 154 -4.60 15.31 8.47
CA THR A 154 -4.66 15.08 7.02
C THR A 154 -3.48 14.25 6.53
N PRO A 155 -3.68 13.39 5.52
CA PRO A 155 -2.56 12.76 4.84
C PRO A 155 -1.66 13.83 4.22
N PHE A 156 -0.36 13.77 4.53
CA PHE A 156 0.64 14.57 3.87
C PHE A 156 0.84 14.05 2.46
N ARG A 157 0.76 14.96 1.48
CA ARG A 157 1.15 14.69 0.10
C ARG A 157 2.22 15.70 -0.26
N LEU A 158 3.31 15.23 -0.84
CA LEU A 158 4.22 16.14 -1.52
C LEU A 158 3.48 16.76 -2.71
N PRO A 159 3.64 18.07 -2.96
CA PRO A 159 3.13 18.67 -4.20
C PRO A 159 3.73 17.94 -5.41
N GLY A 160 2.90 17.48 -6.35
CA GLY A 160 3.34 16.90 -7.64
C GLY A 160 3.42 15.37 -7.73
N GLY A 161 2.76 14.62 -6.84
CA GLY A 161 2.69 13.14 -6.88
C GLY A 161 1.38 12.56 -7.40
#